data_AF-A0A1L3ZTC3-F1
#
_entry.id   AF-A0A1L3ZTC3-F1
#
_cell.length_a   1.000
_cell.length_b   1.000
_cell.length_c   1.000
_cell.angle_alpha   90.00
_cell.angle_beta   90.00
_cell.angle_gamma   90.00
#
_symmetry.space_group_name_H-M   'P 1'
#
loop_
_entity.id
_entity.type
_entity.pdbx_description
1 polymer ?
#
loop_
_entity_poly.entity_id
_entity_poly.type
_entity_poly.pdbx_seq_one_letter_code
_entity_poly.pdbx_strand_id
1 'polypeptide(L)'
;MSRRGPKPEPAAVKVAKGNSGRRRIGADPAVDAPAQDDHRMAAPAWLKDSALEVWNDLMPRLVAMKLAAPVDAFTLGRYCKNFALWLSAMATLDGEQLFYEVGSQHLTTPLKRRHPALDAAIALDRRLESFEDRYGLNTAERQRIFAARASAGNSPDLFGGQTQPSPAAKPAAPSVAAKVSAKNKPAVGFLMN
;
A
#
# COMPACT_ATOMS: atom_id res chain seq x y z
N MET A 1 -8.97 -13.77 -13.28
CA MET A 1 -8.72 -12.72 -14.29
C MET A 1 -7.89 -11.62 -13.64
N SER A 2 -6.56 -11.62 -13.83
CA SER A 2 -5.66 -10.58 -13.31
C SER A 2 -5.91 -9.28 -14.08
N ARG A 3 -6.14 -8.15 -13.41
CA ARG A 3 -6.29 -6.86 -14.09
C ARG A 3 -5.00 -6.54 -14.84
N ARG A 4 -5.07 -6.50 -16.17
CA ARG A 4 -3.95 -6.18 -17.06
C ARG A 4 -3.67 -4.68 -16.94
N GLY A 5 -2.61 -4.31 -16.23
CA GLY A 5 -2.13 -2.94 -16.10
C GLY A 5 -1.43 -2.67 -14.77
N PRO A 6 -0.53 -1.67 -14.70
CA PRO A 6 0.07 -1.22 -13.44
C PRO A 6 -1.03 -0.84 -12.44
N LYS A 7 -0.77 -1.06 -11.14
CA LYS A 7 -1.65 -0.55 -10.08
C LYS A 7 -1.85 0.98 -10.28
N PRO A 8 -3.07 1.50 -10.14
CA PRO A 8 -3.32 2.92 -10.34
C PRO A 8 -2.45 3.74 -9.38
N GLU A 9 -1.71 4.72 -9.92
CA GLU A 9 -0.91 5.65 -9.12
C GLU A 9 -1.86 6.48 -8.22
N PRO A 10 -1.50 6.69 -6.93
CA PRO A 10 -2.26 7.56 -6.02
C PRO A 10 -2.40 8.98 -6.57
N ALA A 11 -3.44 9.70 -6.15
CA ALA A 11 -3.68 11.06 -6.60
C ALA A 11 -2.51 11.98 -6.33
N ALA A 12 -1.90 11.86 -5.15
CA ALA A 12 -0.75 12.65 -4.74
C ALA A 12 0.46 12.47 -5.69
N VAL A 13 0.70 11.24 -6.16
CA VAL A 13 1.77 10.93 -7.13
C VAL A 13 1.45 11.52 -8.51
N LYS A 14 0.19 11.49 -8.95
CA LYS A 14 -0.24 12.10 -10.22
C LYS A 14 -0.11 13.62 -10.21
N VAL A 15 -0.35 14.25 -9.06
CA VAL A 15 -0.16 15.70 -8.87
C VAL A 15 1.33 16.03 -8.96
N ALA A 16 2.19 15.31 -8.25
CA ALA A 16 3.64 15.51 -8.28
C ALA A 16 4.24 15.32 -9.69
N LYS A 17 3.71 14.40 -10.49
CA LYS A 17 4.13 14.14 -11.88
C LYS A 17 3.55 15.13 -12.90
N GLY A 18 2.82 16.16 -12.47
CA GLY A 18 2.35 17.25 -13.32
C GLY A 18 1.14 16.93 -14.21
N ASN A 19 0.34 15.92 -13.88
CA ASN A 19 -0.90 15.57 -14.59
C ASN A 19 -0.78 15.54 -16.14
N SER A 20 0.16 14.75 -16.69
CA SER A 20 0.38 14.69 -18.15
C SER A 20 -0.87 14.32 -18.97
N GLY A 21 -1.83 13.60 -18.35
CA GLY A 21 -3.08 13.18 -18.98
C GLY A 21 -4.21 14.22 -18.98
N ARG A 22 -4.02 15.41 -18.37
CA ARG A 22 -5.02 16.50 -18.24
C ARG A 22 -6.40 16.10 -17.65
N ARG A 23 -6.56 14.87 -17.16
CA ARG A 23 -7.79 14.43 -16.48
C ARG A 23 -7.82 15.02 -15.08
N ARG A 24 -9.01 15.32 -14.55
CA ARG A 24 -9.15 15.76 -13.14
C ARG A 24 -8.59 14.66 -12.23
N ILE A 25 -7.64 15.03 -11.38
CA ILE A 25 -7.11 14.15 -10.34
C ILE A 25 -8.07 14.30 -9.15
N GLY A 26 -8.76 13.22 -8.76
CA GLY A 26 -9.56 13.20 -7.53
C GLY A 26 -8.65 13.28 -6.31
N ALA A 27 -9.10 13.90 -5.21
CA ALA A 27 -8.33 13.88 -3.96
C ALA A 27 -8.30 12.46 -3.39
N ASP A 28 -7.13 12.01 -2.92
CA ASP A 28 -7.08 10.82 -2.08
C ASP A 28 -7.82 11.14 -0.77
N PRO A 29 -8.64 10.22 -0.23
CA PRO A 29 -9.32 10.46 1.03
C PRO A 29 -8.28 10.78 2.11
N ALA A 30 -8.41 11.93 2.75
CA ALA A 30 -7.64 12.26 3.94
C ALA A 30 -8.06 11.27 5.02
N VAL A 31 -7.21 10.27 5.28
CA VAL A 31 -7.36 9.45 6.46
C VAL A 31 -6.81 10.31 7.59
N ASP A 32 -7.70 10.94 8.35
CA ASP A 32 -7.34 11.68 9.55
C ASP A 32 -6.45 10.80 10.41
N ALA A 33 -5.17 11.14 10.49
CA ALA A 33 -4.23 10.41 11.33
C ALA A 33 -4.65 10.66 12.78
N PRO A 34 -5.08 9.65 13.54
CA PRO A 34 -5.46 9.86 14.93
C PRO A 34 -4.26 10.41 15.71
N ALA A 35 -4.56 11.35 16.62
CA ALA A 35 -3.58 12.01 17.48
C ALA A 35 -2.69 10.99 18.23
N GLN A 36 -1.43 11.38 18.42
CA GLN A 36 -0.25 10.59 18.74
C GLN A 36 -0.21 9.87 20.10
N ASP A 37 -1.31 9.71 20.84
CA ASP A 37 -1.17 9.54 22.30
C ASP A 37 -1.24 8.11 22.85
N ASP A 38 -1.54 7.09 22.05
CA ASP A 38 -1.12 5.72 22.39
C ASP A 38 -1.12 4.84 21.13
N HIS A 39 0.02 4.76 20.46
CA HIS A 39 0.21 3.94 19.25
C HIS A 39 0.24 2.42 19.55
N ARG A 40 -0.50 1.96 20.56
CA ARG A 40 -0.61 0.53 20.89
C ARG A 40 -1.78 -0.07 20.13
N MET A 41 -1.46 -0.86 19.12
CA MET A 41 -2.44 -1.74 18.49
C MET A 41 -2.70 -2.95 19.39
N ALA A 42 -3.91 -3.06 19.92
CA ALA A 42 -4.30 -4.22 20.72
C ALA A 42 -4.42 -5.47 19.85
N ALA A 43 -3.92 -6.60 20.36
CA ALA A 43 -4.10 -7.91 19.74
C ALA A 43 -5.59 -8.26 19.67
N PRO A 44 -6.08 -8.85 18.57
CA PRO A 44 -7.44 -9.39 18.53
C PRO A 44 -7.62 -10.45 19.62
N ALA A 45 -8.76 -10.45 20.31
CA ALA A 45 -9.03 -11.34 21.46
C ALA A 45 -8.94 -12.84 21.14
N TRP A 46 -9.05 -13.23 19.87
CA TRP A 46 -8.95 -14.61 19.41
C TRP A 46 -7.51 -15.07 19.16
N LEU A 47 -6.53 -14.16 19.18
CA LEU A 47 -5.12 -14.46 18.93
C LEU A 47 -4.45 -14.97 20.20
N LYS A 48 -3.82 -16.15 20.14
CA LYS A 48 -3.29 -16.88 21.30
C LYS A 48 -1.97 -17.58 20.96
N ASP A 49 -1.30 -18.08 21.99
CA ASP A 49 -0.12 -18.95 21.91
C ASP A 49 1.01 -18.34 21.05
N SER A 50 1.69 -19.16 20.25
CA SER A 50 2.79 -18.70 19.38
C SER A 50 2.38 -17.60 18.41
N ALA A 51 1.09 -17.51 18.02
CA ALA A 51 0.62 -16.42 17.17
C ALA A 51 0.61 -15.08 17.92
N LEU A 52 0.32 -15.08 19.23
CA LEU A 52 0.37 -13.89 20.06
C LEU A 52 1.81 -13.45 20.32
N GLU A 53 2.76 -14.38 20.43
CA GLU A 53 4.20 -14.07 20.52
C GLU A 53 4.68 -13.33 19.27
N VAL A 54 4.33 -13.83 18.08
CA VAL A 54 4.64 -13.19 16.79
C VAL A 54 4.04 -11.79 16.72
N TRP A 55 2.80 -11.62 17.20
CA TRP A 55 2.15 -10.31 17.27
C TRP A 55 2.91 -9.33 18.17
N ASN A 56 3.26 -9.76 19.37
CA ASN A 56 3.92 -8.92 20.37
C ASN A 56 5.31 -8.46 19.92
N ASP A 57 6.03 -9.26 19.11
CA ASP A 57 7.30 -8.84 18.53
C ASP A 57 7.15 -7.94 17.30
N LEU A 58 6.23 -8.27 16.39
CA LEU A 58 6.13 -7.63 15.08
C LEU A 58 5.36 -6.30 15.11
N MET A 59 4.23 -6.24 15.83
CA MET A 59 3.33 -5.09 15.75
C MET A 59 3.95 -3.78 16.26
N PRO A 60 4.69 -3.76 17.39
CA PRO A 60 5.33 -2.52 17.85
C PRO A 60 6.25 -1.89 16.80
N ARG A 61 6.97 -2.73 16.04
CA ARG A 61 7.89 -2.30 14.97
C ARG A 61 7.13 -1.73 13.78
N LEU A 62 6.06 -2.40 13.34
CA LEU A 62 5.23 -1.93 12.23
C LEU A 62 4.54 -0.61 12.53
N VAL A 63 4.04 -0.44 13.77
CA VAL A 63 3.41 0.82 14.18
C VAL A 63 4.45 1.93 14.30
N ALA A 64 5.64 1.66 14.86
CA ALA A 64 6.73 2.65 14.92
C ALA A 64 7.15 3.15 13.53
N MET A 65 7.13 2.29 12.51
CA MET A 65 7.40 2.65 11.11
C MET A 65 6.19 3.28 10.38
N LYS A 66 5.05 3.48 11.06
CA LYS A 66 3.77 3.92 10.45
C LYS A 66 3.37 3.05 9.25
N LEU A 67 3.60 1.75 9.34
CA LEU A 67 3.21 0.76 8.32
C LEU A 67 1.90 0.03 8.65
N ALA A 68 1.43 0.15 9.90
CA ALA A 68 0.18 -0.45 10.37
C ALA A 68 -0.65 0.59 11.14
N ALA A 69 -1.97 0.53 10.96
CA ALA A 69 -2.94 1.33 11.71
C ALA A 69 -3.93 0.43 12.47
N PRO A 70 -4.64 0.92 13.50
CA PRO A 70 -5.56 0.07 14.29
C PRO A 70 -6.61 -0.69 13.46
N VAL A 71 -7.02 -0.14 12.31
CA VAL A 71 -7.94 -0.80 11.36
C VAL A 71 -7.36 -2.10 10.77
N ASP A 72 -6.04 -2.25 10.74
CA ASP A 72 -5.34 -3.42 10.21
C ASP A 72 -5.27 -4.60 11.20
N ALA A 73 -5.72 -4.42 12.45
CA ALA A 73 -5.47 -5.37 13.52
C ALA A 73 -5.95 -6.80 13.21
N PHE A 74 -7.13 -6.95 12.61
CA PHE A 74 -7.63 -8.26 12.20
C PHE A 74 -6.82 -8.90 11.06
N THR A 75 -6.36 -8.09 10.11
CA THR A 75 -5.57 -8.57 8.98
C THR A 75 -4.18 -9.03 9.45
N LEU A 76 -3.53 -8.23 10.28
CA LEU A 76 -2.24 -8.57 10.87
C LEU A 76 -2.35 -9.74 11.85
N GLY A 77 -3.48 -9.86 12.56
CA GLY A 77 -3.72 -11.01 13.44
C GLY A 77 -3.79 -12.31 12.64
N ARG A 78 -4.40 -12.26 11.44
CA ARG A 78 -4.44 -13.42 10.54
C ARG A 78 -3.05 -13.77 10.00
N TYR A 79 -2.20 -12.77 9.75
CA TYR A 79 -0.80 -13.00 9.40
C TYR A 79 -0.07 -13.73 10.52
N CYS A 80 -0.13 -13.22 11.76
CA CYS A 80 0.51 -13.83 12.92
C CYS A 80 0.06 -15.29 13.14
N LYS A 81 -1.25 -15.56 12.99
CA LYS A 81 -1.79 -16.93 13.06
C LYS A 81 -1.25 -17.84 11.95
N ASN A 82 -1.20 -17.36 10.71
CA ASN A 82 -0.66 -18.14 9.59
C ASN A 82 0.84 -18.40 9.76
N PHE A 83 1.59 -17.42 10.28
CA PHE A 83 3.02 -17.55 10.52
C PHE A 83 3.31 -18.59 11.61
N ALA A 84 2.57 -18.57 12.72
CA ALA A 84 2.66 -19.60 13.76
C ALA A 84 2.32 -21.00 13.24
N LEU A 85 1.30 -21.13 12.38
CA LEU A 85 0.97 -22.40 11.74
C LEU A 85 2.07 -22.87 10.79
N TRP A 86 2.71 -21.94 10.06
CA TRP A 86 3.84 -22.25 9.20
C TRP A 86 5.04 -22.74 10.01
N LEU A 87 5.38 -22.09 11.12
CA LEU A 87 6.42 -22.57 12.05
C LEU A 87 6.11 -23.98 12.56
N SER A 88 4.86 -24.25 12.95
CA SER A 88 4.44 -25.59 13.37
C SER A 88 4.59 -26.63 12.25
N ALA A 89 4.25 -26.28 11.01
CA ALA A 89 4.40 -27.18 9.88
C ALA A 89 5.88 -27.47 9.56
N MET A 90 6.74 -26.45 9.67
CA MET A 90 8.19 -26.60 9.51
C MET A 90 8.78 -27.49 10.60
N ALA A 91 8.40 -27.27 11.87
CA ALA A 91 8.82 -28.11 12.99
C ALA A 91 8.39 -29.58 12.84
N THR A 92 7.25 -29.86 12.20
CA THR A 92 6.86 -31.24 11.86
C THR A 92 7.79 -31.85 10.81
N LEU A 93 8.29 -31.05 9.86
CA LEU A 93 9.19 -31.54 8.82
C LEU A 93 10.64 -31.72 9.31
N ASP A 94 11.00 -31.14 10.45
CA ASP A 94 12.32 -31.29 11.04
C ASP A 94 12.56 -32.74 11.49
N GLY A 95 13.39 -33.47 10.73
CA GLY A 95 13.72 -34.87 10.98
C GLY A 95 12.81 -35.88 10.26
N GLU A 96 11.82 -35.42 9.51
CA GLU A 96 10.96 -36.28 8.68
C GLU A 96 11.36 -36.23 7.20
N GLN A 97 10.93 -37.24 6.43
CA GLN A 97 11.08 -37.24 4.97
C GLN A 97 9.99 -36.37 4.34
N LEU A 98 10.33 -35.67 3.25
CA LEU A 98 9.39 -34.81 2.52
C LEU A 98 8.30 -35.57 1.74
N PHE A 99 8.32 -36.89 1.82
CA PHE A 99 7.36 -37.78 1.19
C PHE A 99 7.04 -38.95 2.11
N TYR A 100 5.87 -39.55 1.90
CA TYR A 100 5.49 -40.82 2.49
C TYR A 100 5.10 -41.80 1.38
N GLU A 101 5.22 -43.08 1.68
CA GLU A 101 4.92 -44.16 0.74
C GLU A 101 3.52 -44.72 0.99
N VAL A 102 2.75 -44.88 -0.08
CA VAL A 102 1.40 -45.46 -0.05
C VAL A 102 1.40 -46.72 -0.87
N GLY A 103 1.06 -47.84 -0.22
CA GLY A 103 0.81 -49.10 -0.92
C GLY A 103 -0.43 -48.99 -1.81
N SER A 104 -0.35 -49.54 -3.01
CA SER A 104 -1.49 -49.65 -3.92
C SER A 104 -1.69 -51.11 -4.29
N GLN A 105 -2.92 -51.60 -4.28
CA GLN A 105 -3.25 -52.97 -4.68
C GLN A 105 -2.90 -53.27 -6.15
N HIS A 106 -2.74 -52.23 -6.97
CA HIS A 106 -2.49 -52.33 -8.42
C HIS A 106 -1.05 -52.07 -8.83
N LEU A 107 -0.17 -51.65 -7.91
CA LEU A 107 1.23 -51.33 -8.22
C LEU A 107 2.16 -52.21 -7.40
N THR A 108 3.17 -52.77 -8.07
CA THR A 108 4.20 -53.60 -7.44
C THR A 108 5.16 -52.80 -6.58
N THR A 109 5.30 -51.49 -6.84
CA THR A 109 6.11 -50.56 -6.05
C THR A 109 5.21 -49.55 -5.32
N PRO A 110 5.57 -49.17 -4.08
CA PRO A 110 4.81 -48.17 -3.33
C PRO A 110 4.89 -46.80 -4.00
N LEU A 111 3.76 -46.08 -4.01
CA LEU A 111 3.68 -44.74 -4.59
C LEU A 111 4.17 -43.72 -3.56
N LYS A 112 5.15 -42.89 -3.95
CA LYS A 112 5.62 -41.76 -3.14
C LYS A 112 4.67 -40.57 -3.30
N ARG A 113 4.13 -40.08 -2.18
CA ARG A 113 3.32 -38.86 -2.10
C ARG A 113 3.99 -37.82 -1.22
N ARG A 114 3.78 -36.55 -1.50
CA ARG A 114 4.33 -35.44 -0.73
C ARG A 114 3.77 -35.43 0.69
N HIS A 115 4.61 -35.06 1.66
CA HIS A 115 4.18 -34.96 3.05
C HIS A 115 3.09 -33.88 3.22
N PRO A 116 2.00 -34.13 3.96
CA PRO A 116 0.93 -33.14 4.11
C PRO A 116 1.41 -31.83 4.77
N ALA A 117 2.36 -31.90 5.72
CA ALA A 117 2.94 -30.70 6.33
C ALA A 117 3.74 -29.87 5.31
N LEU A 118 4.38 -30.51 4.32
CA LEU A 118 5.06 -29.82 3.23
C LEU A 118 4.06 -29.09 2.32
N ASP A 119 2.92 -29.71 2.03
CA ASP A 119 1.86 -29.06 1.25
C ASP A 119 1.27 -27.85 2.00
N ALA A 120 1.05 -27.99 3.31
CA ALA A 120 0.60 -26.90 4.17
C ALA A 120 1.63 -25.75 4.22
N ALA A 121 2.92 -26.08 4.40
CA ALA A 121 4.01 -25.09 4.44
C ALA A 121 4.08 -24.28 3.14
N ILE A 122 4.08 -24.93 1.97
CA ILE A 122 4.12 -24.24 0.67
C ILE A 122 2.88 -23.36 0.46
N ALA A 123 1.70 -23.83 0.90
CA ALA A 123 0.47 -23.04 0.77
C ALA A 123 0.47 -21.82 1.69
N LEU A 124 1.03 -21.92 2.89
CA LEU A 124 1.15 -20.82 3.84
C LEU A 124 2.19 -19.81 3.40
N ASP A 125 3.33 -20.27 2.90
CA ASP A 125 4.45 -19.44 2.43
C ASP A 125 3.98 -18.41 1.38
N ARG A 126 3.26 -18.87 0.35
CA ARG A 126 2.65 -18.00 -0.68
C ARG A 126 1.67 -16.96 -0.11
N ARG A 127 0.97 -17.31 0.97
CA ARG A 127 0.03 -16.38 1.62
C ARG A 127 0.80 -15.35 2.45
N LEU A 128 1.82 -15.78 3.18
CA LEU A 128 2.69 -14.94 4.00
C LEU A 128 3.43 -13.92 3.12
N GLU A 129 4.04 -14.35 2.02
CA GLU A 129 4.69 -13.46 1.04
C GLU A 129 3.74 -12.35 0.56
N SER A 130 2.47 -12.70 0.25
CA SER A 130 1.48 -11.69 -0.15
C SER A 130 1.11 -10.69 0.95
N PHE A 131 1.16 -11.08 2.22
CA PHE A 131 1.00 -10.15 3.35
C PHE A 131 2.24 -9.27 3.51
N GLU A 132 3.43 -9.87 3.38
CA GLU A 132 4.71 -9.20 3.58
C GLU A 132 4.94 -8.08 2.57
N ASP A 133 4.56 -8.29 1.31
CA ASP A 133 4.58 -7.27 0.27
C ASP A 133 3.63 -6.09 0.57
N ARG A 134 2.46 -6.36 1.17
CA ARG A 134 1.44 -5.32 1.42
C ARG A 134 1.78 -4.43 2.61
N TYR A 135 2.39 -5.02 3.64
CA TYR A 135 2.72 -4.31 4.88
C TYR A 135 4.19 -3.86 4.95
N GLY A 136 4.98 -4.07 3.88
CA GLY A 136 6.38 -3.64 3.82
C GLY A 136 7.27 -4.42 4.79
N LEU A 137 6.96 -5.70 5.02
CA LEU A 137 7.85 -6.60 5.76
C LEU A 137 9.06 -6.99 4.90
N ASN A 138 8.87 -7.08 3.57
CA ASN A 138 9.96 -7.16 2.59
C ASN A 138 10.70 -5.81 2.47
N THR A 139 12.03 -5.82 2.54
CA THR A 139 12.88 -4.62 2.43
C THR A 139 12.63 -3.84 1.14
N ALA A 140 12.50 -4.51 -0.01
CA ALA A 140 12.31 -3.84 -1.29
C ALA A 140 10.95 -3.12 -1.36
N GLU A 141 9.88 -3.80 -0.93
CA GLU A 141 8.54 -3.20 -0.89
C GLU A 141 8.43 -2.11 0.18
N ARG A 142 9.14 -2.25 1.30
CA ARG A 142 9.24 -1.17 2.30
C ARG A 142 9.82 0.11 1.71
N GLN A 143 10.96 -0.01 1.01
CA GLN A 143 11.58 1.14 0.34
C GLN A 143 10.63 1.74 -0.70
N ARG A 144 9.90 0.90 -1.43
CA ARG A 144 8.88 1.34 -2.39
C ARG A 144 7.74 2.12 -1.73
N ILE A 145 7.21 1.64 -0.60
CA ILE A 145 6.15 2.32 0.16
C ILE A 145 6.65 3.69 0.65
N PHE A 146 7.88 3.76 1.16
CA PHE A 146 8.46 5.02 1.64
C PHE A 146 8.74 6.01 0.50
N ALA A 147 9.28 5.56 -0.63
CA ALA A 147 9.48 6.41 -1.81
C ALA A 147 8.14 6.92 -2.38
N ALA A 148 7.10 6.08 -2.39
CA ALA A 148 5.75 6.49 -2.78
C ALA A 148 5.15 7.54 -1.85
N ARG A 149 5.39 7.44 -0.53
CA ARG A 149 4.97 8.45 0.46
C ARG A 149 5.73 9.77 0.30
N ALA A 150 7.04 9.70 0.03
CA ALA A 150 7.86 10.89 -0.17
C ALA A 150 7.46 11.68 -1.43
N SER A 151 7.17 10.97 -2.53
CA SER A 151 6.70 11.60 -3.77
C SER A 151 5.27 12.14 -3.68
N ALA A 152 4.46 11.67 -2.73
CA ALA A 152 3.09 12.14 -2.49
C ALA A 152 3.04 13.51 -1.77
N GLY A 153 4.16 14.15 -1.48
CA GLY A 153 4.20 15.49 -0.86
C GLY A 153 3.77 15.52 0.61
N ASN A 154 3.47 14.36 1.20
CA ASN A 154 3.02 14.20 2.58
C ASN A 154 4.17 13.73 3.50
N SER A 155 5.41 14.10 3.19
CA SER A 155 6.57 13.79 4.01
C SER A 155 6.47 14.56 5.34
N PRO A 156 6.32 13.89 6.49
CA PRO A 156 6.81 14.49 7.72
C PRO A 156 8.32 14.58 7.57
N ASP A 157 8.88 15.75 7.86
CA ASP A 157 10.30 16.08 7.75
C ASP A 157 11.20 14.91 8.22
N LEU A 158 11.76 14.16 7.27
CA LEU A 158 12.61 12.98 7.53
C LEU A 158 14.05 13.38 7.88
N PHE A 159 14.39 14.67 7.73
CA PHE A 159 15.68 15.23 8.07
C PHE A 159 15.44 16.50 8.87
N GLY A 160 15.17 16.33 10.17
CA GLY A 160 14.84 17.42 11.07
C GLY A 160 15.69 18.67 10.86
N GLY A 161 15.01 19.76 10.49
CA GLY A 161 15.58 21.11 10.50
C GLY A 161 16.12 21.57 9.15
N GLN A 162 15.26 22.21 8.35
CA GLN A 162 15.22 23.66 8.16
C GLN A 162 14.11 23.97 7.16
N THR A 163 13.02 24.58 7.63
CA THR A 163 12.06 25.24 6.76
C THR A 163 12.77 26.37 6.01
N GLN A 164 13.18 26.12 4.77
CA GLN A 164 13.44 27.22 3.85
C GLN A 164 12.10 27.86 3.48
N PRO A 165 11.91 29.17 3.71
CA PRO A 165 10.69 29.85 3.30
C PRO A 165 10.58 29.82 1.77
N SER A 166 9.45 29.33 1.28
CA SER A 166 9.07 29.37 -0.13
C SER A 166 9.21 30.80 -0.67
N PRO A 167 9.80 31.01 -1.86
CA PRO A 167 9.89 32.34 -2.44
C PRO A 167 8.47 32.85 -2.74
N ALA A 168 8.18 34.04 -2.23
CA ALA A 168 6.92 34.73 -2.39
C ALA A 168 6.52 34.83 -3.88
N ALA A 169 5.27 34.47 -4.17
CA ALA A 169 4.66 34.68 -5.48
C ALA A 169 4.70 36.17 -5.84
N LYS A 170 5.35 36.51 -6.97
CA LYS A 170 5.26 37.86 -7.55
C LYS A 170 3.81 38.11 -8.02
N PRO A 171 3.22 39.29 -7.77
CA PRO A 171 1.92 39.62 -8.32
C PRO A 171 2.02 39.79 -9.85
N ALA A 172 1.07 39.19 -10.56
CA ALA A 172 0.94 39.30 -12.01
C ALA A 172 0.65 40.75 -12.42
N ALA A 173 1.45 41.30 -13.33
CA ALA A 173 1.15 42.54 -14.02
C ALA A 173 0.02 42.32 -15.06
N PRO A 174 -0.93 43.26 -15.23
CA PRO A 174 -2.01 43.10 -16.20
C PRO A 174 -1.50 43.26 -17.63
N SER A 175 -1.87 42.28 -18.46
CA SER A 175 -1.67 42.25 -19.91
C SER A 175 -2.40 43.41 -20.60
N VAL A 176 -1.66 44.18 -21.41
CA VAL A 176 -2.20 45.25 -22.26
C VAL A 176 -3.05 44.65 -23.38
N ALA A 177 -4.34 44.97 -23.39
CA ALA A 177 -5.27 44.58 -24.45
C ALA A 177 -5.06 45.45 -25.70
N ALA A 178 -4.57 44.85 -26.78
CA ALA A 178 -4.64 45.43 -28.12
C ALA A 178 -6.04 45.18 -28.71
N LYS A 179 -6.86 46.24 -28.83
CA LYS A 179 -8.10 46.19 -29.62
C LYS A 179 -7.81 46.64 -31.06
N VAL A 180 -8.09 45.73 -31.98
CA VAL A 180 -8.08 45.92 -33.43
C VAL A 180 -9.16 46.92 -33.84
N SER A 181 -8.76 47.87 -34.69
CA SER A 181 -9.60 48.90 -35.31
C SER A 181 -10.25 48.37 -36.60
N ALA A 182 -11.57 48.55 -36.75
CA ALA A 182 -12.27 48.40 -38.03
C ALA A 182 -13.46 49.38 -38.14
N LYS A 183 -13.17 50.52 -38.77
CA LYS A 183 -13.95 51.36 -39.72
C LYS A 183 -15.50 51.41 -39.71
N ASN A 184 -16.00 52.66 -39.61
CA ASN A 184 -17.04 53.39 -40.42
C ASN A 184 -18.46 52.79 -40.59
N LYS A 185 -19.59 53.50 -40.53
CA LYS A 185 -20.06 54.92 -40.50
C LYS A 185 -21.53 54.93 -39.97
N PRO A 186 -22.10 56.03 -39.44
CA PRO A 186 -23.51 56.12 -39.03
C PRO A 186 -24.38 57.00 -39.97
N ALA A 187 -25.68 56.69 -40.09
CA ALA A 187 -26.80 57.59 -40.46
C ALA A 187 -28.12 56.81 -40.27
N VAL A 188 -28.91 57.02 -39.21
CA VAL A 188 -29.99 58.02 -39.02
C VAL A 188 -31.21 57.84 -39.95
N GLY A 189 -32.38 57.65 -39.34
CA GLY A 189 -33.71 58.01 -39.88
C GLY A 189 -34.70 56.84 -39.88
N PHE A 190 -35.72 56.73 -39.01
CA PHE A 190 -36.96 57.52 -38.81
C PHE A 190 -38.19 56.80 -39.41
N LEU A 191 -39.09 56.38 -38.51
CA LEU A 191 -40.55 56.21 -38.56
C LEU A 191 -41.32 55.89 -39.87
N MET A 192 -42.30 54.99 -39.65
CA MET A 192 -43.68 54.94 -40.17
C MET A 192 -44.01 54.27 -41.52
N ASN A 193 -45.02 53.40 -41.39
CA ASN A 193 -45.88 52.69 -42.35
C ASN A 193 -45.30 51.50 -43.11
#